data_AF-A0A2V8A8G3-F1
#
_entry.id   AF-A0A2V8A8G3-F1
#
_cell.length_a   1.000
_cell.length_b   1.000
_cell.length_c   1.000
_cell.angle_alpha   90.00
_cell.angle_beta   90.00
_cell.angle_gamma   90.00
#
_symmetry.space_group_name_H-M   'P 1'
#
loop_
_entity.id
_entity.type
_entity.pdbx_description
1 polymer ?
#
loop_
_entity_poly.entity_id
_entity_poly.type
_entity_poly.pdbx_seq_one_letter_code
_entity_poly.pdbx_strand_id
1 'polypeptide(L)' 'DIAQGQASPREIRTAPLWGLRSAGRLLHDAGATSIDQAILRHDGQARAARDRFAALDADRSAALLAFLRSL' A
#
# COMPACT_ATOMS: atom_id res chain seq x y z
N ASP A 1 -28.55 17.34 -8.70
CA ASP A 1 -27.32 16.58 -8.92
C ASP A 1 -26.49 16.64 -7.65
N ILE A 2 -26.43 15.56 -6.87
CA ILE A 2 -25.68 15.56 -5.60
C ILE A 2 -24.30 15.00 -5.91
N ALA A 3 -23.30 15.88 -6.01
CA ALA A 3 -21.92 15.48 -6.08
C ALA A 3 -21.54 14.74 -4.78
N GLN A 4 -21.44 13.42 -4.85
CA GLN A 4 -20.94 12.60 -3.74
C GLN A 4 -19.41 12.77 -3.62
N GLY A 5 -18.98 13.76 -2.84
CA GLY A 5 -17.60 13.91 -2.38
C GLY A 5 -16.76 14.94 -3.14
N GLN A 6 -15.74 15.48 -2.46
CA GLN A 6 -14.76 16.45 -3.01
C GLN A 6 -13.60 15.78 -3.77
N ALA A 7 -13.66 14.47 -3.98
CA ALA A 7 -12.59 13.71 -4.62
C ALA A 7 -12.66 13.85 -6.15
N SER A 8 -11.54 14.19 -6.77
CA SER A 8 -11.34 14.12 -8.21
C SER A 8 -11.34 12.67 -8.70
N PRO A 9 -11.57 12.41 -10.00
CA PRO A 9 -11.52 11.06 -10.57
C PRO A 9 -10.19 10.31 -10.41
N ARG A 10 -9.11 11.00 -10.00
CA ARG A 10 -7.78 10.43 -9.76
C ARG A 10 -7.51 10.17 -8.28
N GLU A 11 -8.42 10.56 -7.40
CA GLU A 11 -8.30 10.33 -5.96
C GLU A 11 -9.03 9.06 -5.58
N ILE A 12 -8.27 8.10 -5.06
CA ILE A 12 -8.80 6.85 -4.57
C ILE A 12 -8.60 6.82 -3.06
N ARG A 13 -9.66 6.44 -2.35
CA ARG A 13 -9.58 6.27 -0.90
C ARG A 13 -8.51 5.22 -0.56
N THR A 14 -7.66 5.53 0.41
CA THR A 14 -6.73 4.55 0.98
C THR A 14 -7.52 3.33 1.47
N ALA A 15 -7.21 2.17 0.89
CA ALA A 15 -7.83 0.93 1.29
C ALA A 15 -7.41 0.60 2.74
N PRO A 16 -8.35 0.15 3.57
CA PRO A 16 -8.01 -0.35 4.91
C PRO A 16 -7.13 -1.60 4.80
N LEU A 17 -6.23 -1.80 5.77
CA LEU A 17 -5.27 -2.93 5.77
C LEU A 17 -5.85 -4.24 6.34
N TRP A 18 -7.05 -4.21 6.90
CA TRP A 18 -7.73 -5.43 7.35
C TRP A 18 -7.90 -6.45 6.20
N GLY A 19 -7.47 -7.69 6.40
CA GLY A 19 -7.53 -8.72 5.36
C GLY A 19 -6.44 -8.61 4.30
N LEU A 20 -5.41 -7.77 4.50
CA LEU A 20 -4.26 -7.66 3.60
C LEU A 20 -3.61 -9.03 3.33
N ARG A 21 -3.53 -9.92 4.33
CA ARG A 21 -2.94 -11.26 4.15
C ARG A 21 -3.67 -12.13 3.13
N SER A 22 -4.95 -11.89 2.92
CA SER A 22 -5.81 -12.67 2.02
C SER A 22 -5.91 -12.05 0.62
N ALA A 23 -5.29 -10.89 0.39
CA ALA A 23 -5.33 -10.22 -0.90
C ALA A 23 -4.42 -10.91 -1.92
N GLY A 24 -4.99 -11.44 -3.01
CA GLY A 24 -4.23 -12.07 -4.08
C GLY A 24 -3.52 -11.10 -5.03
N ARG A 25 -4.03 -9.86 -5.14
CA ARG A 25 -3.43 -8.76 -5.91
C ARG A 25 -3.59 -7.45 -5.14
N LEU A 26 -2.58 -6.60 -5.25
CA LEU A 26 -2.44 -5.33 -4.55
C LEU A 26 -2.34 -4.18 -5.55
N LEU A 27 -2.50 -2.97 -5.04
CA LEU A 27 -2.64 -1.71 -5.78
C LEU A 27 -3.92 -1.65 -6.63
N HIS A 28 -4.29 -0.44 -7.04
CA HIS A 28 -5.52 -0.19 -7.79
C HIS A 28 -5.50 -0.80 -9.20
N ASP A 29 -4.31 -0.99 -9.75
CA ASP A 29 -4.08 -1.64 -11.05
C ASP A 29 -3.89 -3.16 -10.96
N ALA A 30 -4.00 -3.74 -9.75
CA ALA A 30 -3.78 -5.15 -9.46
C ALA A 30 -2.38 -5.67 -9.90
N GLY A 31 -1.41 -4.76 -10.06
CA GLY A 31 -0.11 -5.07 -10.64
C GLY A 31 0.94 -5.56 -9.64
N ALA A 32 0.60 -5.67 -8.36
CA ALA A 32 1.51 -6.22 -7.35
C ALA A 32 0.94 -7.50 -6.74
N THR A 33 1.79 -8.53 -6.57
CA THR A 33 1.42 -9.82 -5.99
C THR A 33 2.08 -10.06 -4.62
N SER A 34 2.86 -9.09 -4.14
CA SER A 34 3.46 -9.12 -2.80
C SER A 34 3.44 -7.73 -2.15
N ILE A 35 3.42 -7.71 -0.82
CA ILE A 35 3.32 -6.49 -0.02
C ILE A 35 4.55 -5.58 -0.25
N ASP A 36 5.75 -6.15 -0.30
CA ASP A 36 6.98 -5.44 -0.59
C ASP A 36 6.97 -4.81 -2.00
N GLN A 37 6.51 -5.55 -3.02
CA GLN A 37 6.34 -5.00 -4.37
C GLN A 37 5.33 -3.86 -4.40
N ALA A 38 4.20 -3.99 -3.68
CA ALA A 38 3.21 -2.94 -3.58
C ALA A 38 3.78 -1.68 -2.92
N ILE A 39 4.52 -1.84 -1.80
CA ILE A 39 5.19 -0.74 -1.11
C ILE A 39 6.19 -0.04 -2.05
N LEU A 40 7.06 -0.81 -2.72
CA LEU A 40 8.11 -0.26 -3.60
C LEU A 40 7.57 0.42 -4.86
N ARG A 41 6.37 0.05 -5.32
CA ARG A 41 5.70 0.68 -6.47
C ARG A 41 4.90 1.93 -6.12
N HIS A 42 4.69 2.22 -4.84
CA HIS A 42 3.93 3.40 -4.44
C HIS A 42 4.65 4.70 -4.82
N ASP A 43 3.89 5.70 -5.24
CA ASP A 43 4.43 7.02 -5.54
C ASP A 43 3.48 8.14 -5.07
N GLY A 44 3.73 9.38 -5.48
CA GLY A 44 2.89 10.52 -5.12
C GLY A 44 2.80 10.71 -3.60
N GLN A 45 1.58 10.64 -3.05
CA GLN A 45 1.33 10.79 -1.61
C GLN A 45 2.02 9.71 -0.77
N ALA A 46 2.22 8.50 -1.30
CA ALA A 46 2.84 7.40 -0.58
C ALA A 46 4.37 7.32 -0.74
N ARG A 47 4.97 8.21 -1.56
CA ARG A 47 6.41 8.26 -1.84
C ARG A 47 7.25 8.25 -0.57
N ALA A 48 6.91 9.09 0.39
CA ALA A 48 7.68 9.23 1.63
C ALA A 48 7.64 7.96 2.50
N ALA A 49 6.56 7.17 2.45
CA ALA A 49 6.48 5.89 3.15
C ALA A 49 7.30 4.82 2.43
N ARG A 50 7.21 4.76 1.09
CA ARG A 50 8.07 3.90 0.25
C ARG A 50 9.54 4.14 0.54
N ASP A 51 9.98 5.40 0.50
CA ASP A 51 11.40 5.73 0.64
C ASP A 51 11.93 5.35 2.02
N ARG A 52 11.11 5.49 3.07
CA ARG A 52 11.44 5.00 4.42
C ARG A 52 11.54 3.48 4.47
N PHE A 53 10.64 2.76 3.80
CA PHE A 53 10.71 1.30 3.70
C PHE A 53 11.99 0.85 2.99
N ALA A 54 12.32 1.49 1.86
CA ALA A 54 13.52 1.18 1.08
C ALA A 54 14.83 1.47 1.85
N ALA A 55 14.81 2.36 2.84
CA ALA A 55 15.94 2.68 3.70
C ALA A 55 16.06 1.80 4.96
N LEU A 56 15.12 0.87 5.19
CA LEU A 56 15.21 -0.07 6.31
C LEU A 56 16.33 -1.08 6.09
N ASP A 57 16.97 -1.48 7.18
CA ASP A 57 17.78 -2.69 7.20
C ASP A 57 16.91 -3.95 7.03
N ALA A 58 17.58 -5.07 6.76
CA ALA A 58 16.92 -6.36 6.48
C ALA A 58 16.02 -6.82 7.64
N ASP A 59 16.46 -6.63 8.88
CA ASP A 59 15.72 -7.11 10.06
C ASP A 59 14.44 -6.28 10.27
N ARG A 60 14.52 -4.96 10.14
CA ARG A 60 13.36 -4.08 10.28
C ARG A 60 12.36 -4.24 9.14
N SER A 61 12.84 -4.39 7.90
CA SER A 61 11.97 -4.65 6.77
C SER A 61 11.26 -6.01 6.91
N ALA A 62 11.97 -7.05 7.36
CA ALA A 62 11.38 -8.36 7.65
C ALA A 62 10.31 -8.29 8.76
N ALA A 63 10.61 -7.59 9.87
CA ALA A 63 9.66 -7.42 10.97
C ALA A 63 8.39 -6.68 10.54
N LEU A 64 8.52 -5.61 9.74
CA LEU A 64 7.39 -4.88 9.19
C LEU A 64 6.55 -5.76 8.24
N LEU A 65 7.19 -6.52 7.36
CA LEU A 65 6.48 -7.44 6.47
C LEU A 65 5.76 -8.54 7.24
N ALA A 66 6.36 -9.06 8.32
CA ALA A 66 5.71 -10.04 9.19
C ALA A 66 4.46 -9.45 9.86
N PHE A 67 4.55 -8.22 10.38
CA PHE A 67 3.39 -7.51 10.92
C PHE A 67 2.28 -7.34 9.89
N LEU A 68 2.60 -6.86 8.68
CA LEU A 68 1.61 -6.65 7.62
C LEU A 68 0.94 -7.95 7.16
N ARG A 69 1.67 -9.08 7.18
CA ARG A 69 1.10 -10.42 6.88
C ARG A 69 0.18 -10.95 7.98
N SER A 70 0.20 -10.35 9.17
CA SER A 70 -0.70 -10.73 10.28
C SER A 70 -2.07 -10.05 10.22
N LEU A 71 -2.26 -9.06 9.34
CA LEU A 71 -3.49 -8.25 9.21
C LEU A 71 -4.60 -8.89 8.36
#